data_AF-A0A520SJI8-F1
#
_entry.id   AF-A0A520SJI8-F1
#
_cell.length_a   1.000
_cell.length_b   1.000
_cell.length_c   1.000
_cell.angle_alpha   90.00
_cell.angle_beta   90.00
_cell.angle_gamma   90.00
#
_symmetry.space_group_name_H-M   'P 1'
#
loop_
_entity.id
_entity.type
_entity.pdbx_description
1 polymer ?
#
loop_
_entity_poly.entity_id
_entity_poly.type
_entity_poly.pdbx_seq_one_letter_code
_entity_poly.pdbx_strand_id
1 'polypeptide(L)'
;MMEWILGILIMILGAVAVFVIYLSERVTVFETLLGINPKVTGDKLAEYVNFGPNPFGELSGKDLWDAMCGEELDNPEIEFDPADLDKKRPRYEFVLSKHLESLLEEGRFDARSKERSEAKAVLRIQMLRGSVESYIPFAEASRLYEIGQELETPTASIEKLSKETTEIVDQLFSKVGIEVPKGLVDSMLSMTQSITDLDDLDDLDDLDDLDNDAVQLLEELPAPDIDSESGANDSKIN
;
A
#
# COMPACT_ATOMS: atom_id res chain seq x y z
N MET A 1 10.47 -65.78 -0.02
CA MET A 1 9.32 -64.95 0.40
C MET A 1 9.75 -63.81 1.35
N MET A 2 10.64 -64.05 2.31
CA MET A 2 11.14 -63.00 3.25
C MET A 2 12.00 -61.90 2.60
N GLU A 3 12.78 -62.21 1.56
CA GLU A 3 13.65 -61.21 0.90
C GLU A 3 12.85 -60.12 0.18
N TRP A 4 11.69 -60.48 -0.39
CA TRP A 4 10.77 -59.54 -1.04
C TRP A 4 10.08 -58.63 -0.02
N ILE A 5 9.73 -59.19 1.15
CA ILE A 5 9.16 -58.44 2.27
C ILE A 5 10.19 -57.44 2.81
N LEU A 6 11.46 -57.84 2.91
CA LEU A 6 12.55 -56.96 3.34
C LEU A 6 12.77 -55.80 2.35
N GLY A 7 12.71 -56.08 1.05
CA GLY A 7 12.81 -55.03 0.01
C GLY A 7 11.68 -54.01 0.07
N ILE A 8 10.44 -54.48 0.27
CA ILE A 8 9.28 -53.58 0.44
C ILE A 8 9.38 -52.78 1.73
N LEU A 9 9.86 -53.38 2.82
CA LEU A 9 10.07 -52.70 4.10
C LEU A 9 11.07 -51.54 3.97
N ILE A 10 12.20 -51.77 3.27
CA ILE A 10 13.22 -50.74 3.02
C ILE A 10 12.67 -49.61 2.15
N MET A 11 11.84 -49.93 1.16
CA MET A 11 11.23 -48.94 0.26
C MET A 11 10.24 -48.03 1.01
N ILE A 12 9.41 -48.62 1.89
CA ILE A 12 8.50 -47.87 2.76
C ILE A 12 9.30 -46.99 3.74
N LEU A 13 10.34 -47.53 4.36
CA LEU A 13 11.20 -46.76 5.29
C LEU A 13 11.86 -45.57 4.57
N GLY A 14 12.33 -45.77 3.34
CA GLY A 14 12.89 -44.69 2.52
C GLY A 14 11.86 -43.63 2.16
N ALA A 15 10.65 -44.03 1.77
CA ALA A 15 9.56 -43.09 1.48
C ALA A 15 9.15 -42.28 2.73
N VAL A 16 9.12 -42.92 3.90
CA VAL A 16 8.87 -42.23 5.18
C VAL A 16 10.00 -41.26 5.50
N ALA A 17 11.27 -41.64 5.29
CA ALA A 17 12.40 -40.75 5.52
C ALA A 17 12.36 -39.51 4.61
N VAL A 18 12.08 -39.69 3.32
CA VAL A 18 11.88 -38.58 2.37
C VAL A 18 10.70 -37.71 2.78
N PHE A 19 9.59 -38.32 3.22
CA PHE A 19 8.43 -37.59 3.70
C PHE A 19 8.72 -36.80 4.98
N VAL A 20 9.52 -37.33 5.91
CA VAL A 20 9.96 -36.63 7.12
C VAL A 20 10.90 -35.47 6.79
N ILE A 21 11.83 -35.65 5.85
CA ILE A 21 12.71 -34.55 5.38
C ILE A 21 11.88 -33.45 4.71
N TYR A 22 10.96 -33.84 3.82
CA TYR A 22 10.03 -32.91 3.16
C TYR A 22 9.13 -32.19 4.15
N LEU A 23 8.60 -32.91 5.15
CA LEU A 23 7.86 -32.29 6.24
C LEU A 23 8.75 -31.39 7.07
N SER A 24 10.02 -31.71 7.31
CA SER A 24 10.92 -30.82 8.04
C SER A 24 11.16 -29.53 7.26
N GLU A 25 11.43 -29.58 5.95
CA GLU A 25 11.57 -28.37 5.12
C GLU A 25 10.28 -27.56 5.08
N ARG A 26 9.13 -28.22 4.87
CA ARG A 26 7.83 -27.55 4.81
C ARG A 26 7.38 -27.04 6.17
N VAL A 27 7.65 -27.76 7.25
CA VAL A 27 7.39 -27.34 8.64
C VAL A 27 8.34 -26.23 9.01
N THR A 28 9.60 -26.20 8.57
CA THR A 28 10.48 -25.03 8.73
C THR A 28 9.94 -23.82 7.96
N VAL A 29 9.36 -24.00 6.77
CA VAL A 29 8.62 -22.93 6.07
C VAL A 29 7.41 -22.50 6.88
N PHE A 30 6.63 -23.42 7.47
CA PHE A 30 5.50 -23.08 8.33
C PHE A 30 5.90 -22.47 9.68
N GLU A 31 7.00 -22.89 10.29
CA GLU A 31 7.57 -22.35 11.53
C GLU A 31 8.17 -20.96 11.28
N THR A 32 8.68 -20.73 10.07
CA THR A 32 9.04 -19.40 9.58
C THR A 32 7.78 -18.56 9.40
N LEU A 33 6.71 -19.10 8.80
CA LEU A 33 5.43 -18.40 8.63
C LEU A 33 4.67 -18.15 9.94
N LEU A 34 4.90 -18.96 10.97
CA LEU A 34 4.25 -18.90 12.29
C LEU A 34 5.13 -18.26 13.37
N GLY A 35 6.35 -17.85 13.05
CA GLY A 35 7.22 -17.04 13.93
C GLY A 35 7.76 -17.76 15.16
N ILE A 36 7.84 -19.09 15.11
CA ILE A 36 8.27 -19.90 16.25
C ILE A 36 9.81 -19.92 16.35
N ASN A 37 10.52 -19.47 15.32
CA ASN A 37 11.98 -19.33 15.32
C ASN A 37 12.42 -17.91 15.72
N PRO A 38 13.14 -17.72 16.85
CA PRO A 38 13.54 -16.40 17.34
C PRO A 38 14.73 -15.78 16.57
N LYS A 39 15.22 -16.38 15.48
CA LYS A 39 16.30 -15.82 14.64
C LYS A 39 15.81 -15.07 13.40
N VAL A 40 14.52 -15.08 13.12
CA VAL A 40 13.88 -14.07 12.26
C VAL A 40 13.16 -13.13 13.20
N THR A 41 13.76 -11.95 13.43
CA THR A 41 13.19 -10.86 14.21
C THR A 41 11.69 -10.77 13.92
N GLY A 42 10.85 -10.87 14.95
CA GLY A 42 9.38 -10.90 14.81
C GLY A 42 8.82 -9.76 13.94
N ASP A 43 9.60 -8.68 13.81
CA ASP A 43 9.35 -7.54 12.93
C ASP A 43 9.28 -7.92 11.44
N LYS A 44 10.21 -8.75 10.92
CA LYS A 44 10.23 -9.14 9.49
C LYS A 44 9.07 -10.08 9.13
N LEU A 45 8.63 -10.90 10.09
CA LEU A 45 7.50 -11.80 9.86
C LEU A 45 6.16 -11.07 10.01
N ALA A 46 6.03 -10.19 11.01
CA ALA A 46 4.89 -9.30 11.12
C ALA A 46 4.77 -8.42 9.87
N GLU A 47 5.89 -7.95 9.32
CA GLU A 47 5.92 -7.19 8.08
C GLU A 47 5.48 -8.04 6.87
N TYR A 48 6.00 -9.26 6.73
CA TYR A 48 5.62 -10.16 5.64
C TYR A 48 4.14 -10.57 5.68
N VAL A 49 3.58 -10.77 6.89
CA VAL A 49 2.17 -11.13 7.09
C VAL A 49 1.25 -9.92 6.90
N ASN A 50 1.65 -8.73 7.33
CA ASN A 50 0.84 -7.52 7.19
C ASN A 50 0.90 -6.91 5.78
N PHE A 51 2.06 -6.99 5.11
CA PHE A 51 2.30 -6.21 3.88
C PHE A 51 2.66 -7.06 2.66
N GLY A 52 2.91 -8.36 2.81
CA GLY A 52 3.21 -9.30 1.73
C GLY A 52 4.66 -9.26 1.23
N PRO A 53 5.01 -10.08 0.21
CA PRO A 53 6.39 -10.23 -0.26
C PRO A 53 6.89 -8.97 -0.99
N ASN A 54 8.16 -8.60 -0.77
CA ASN A 54 8.79 -7.51 -1.51
C ASN A 54 9.03 -7.91 -2.98
N PRO A 55 8.47 -7.19 -3.97
CA PRO A 55 8.68 -7.52 -5.39
C PRO A 55 10.11 -7.25 -5.90
N PHE A 56 10.90 -6.50 -5.14
CA PHE A 56 12.31 -6.25 -5.43
C PHE A 56 13.26 -7.28 -4.81
N GLY A 57 12.73 -8.26 -4.06
CA GLY A 57 13.53 -9.28 -3.39
C GLY A 57 14.06 -8.74 -2.06
N GLU A 58 15.38 -8.69 -1.92
CA GLU A 58 16.06 -8.20 -0.71
C GLU A 58 16.29 -6.68 -0.73
N LEU A 59 16.18 -6.04 -1.90
CA LEU A 59 16.34 -4.59 -2.05
C LEU A 59 15.11 -3.84 -1.50
N SER A 60 15.31 -3.00 -0.48
CA SER A 60 14.28 -2.10 0.05
C SER A 60 14.89 -0.79 0.53
N GLY A 61 14.07 0.26 0.61
CA GLY A 61 14.45 1.56 1.15
C GLY A 61 15.65 2.16 0.42
N LYS A 62 16.67 2.54 1.19
CA LYS A 62 17.90 3.17 0.68
C LYS A 62 18.70 2.23 -0.23
N ASP A 63 18.79 0.94 0.11
CA ASP A 63 19.50 -0.04 -0.74
C ASP A 63 18.86 -0.14 -2.13
N LEU A 64 17.52 -0.09 -2.20
CA LEU A 64 16.81 -0.06 -3.47
C LEU A 64 17.07 1.24 -4.24
N TRP A 65 17.10 2.39 -3.57
CA TRP A 65 17.43 3.67 -4.19
C TRP A 65 18.86 3.67 -4.76
N ASP A 66 19.85 3.29 -3.95
CA ASP A 66 21.26 3.27 -4.34
C ASP A 66 21.50 2.30 -5.51
N ALA A 67 20.91 1.10 -5.46
CA ALA A 67 20.96 0.14 -6.57
C ALA A 67 20.35 0.71 -7.87
N MET A 68 19.26 1.46 -7.76
CA MET A 68 18.57 2.07 -8.89
C MET A 68 19.33 3.28 -9.47
N CYS A 69 20.07 4.01 -8.63
CA CYS A 69 21.03 5.04 -9.03
C CYS A 69 22.34 4.47 -9.60
N GLY A 70 22.59 3.17 -9.43
CA GLY A 70 23.84 2.52 -9.83
C GLY A 70 25.01 2.85 -8.90
N GLU A 71 24.72 3.27 -7.67
CA GLU A 71 25.70 3.50 -6.61
C GLU A 71 26.07 2.18 -5.92
N GLU A 72 27.21 2.17 -5.22
CA GLU A 72 27.60 1.01 -4.41
C GLU A 72 26.62 0.86 -3.24
N LEU A 73 26.13 -0.36 -3.03
CA LEU A 73 25.24 -0.67 -1.91
C LEU A 73 25.98 -0.49 -0.58
N ASP A 74 25.31 0.14 0.38
CA ASP A 74 25.80 0.20 1.77
C ASP A 74 25.88 -1.20 2.40
N ASN A 75 25.02 -2.12 1.97
CA ASN A 75 25.02 -3.50 2.44
C ASN A 75 25.71 -4.46 1.46
N PRO A 76 26.95 -4.91 1.75
CA PRO A 76 27.71 -5.79 0.87
C PRO A 76 27.20 -7.24 0.83
N GLU A 77 26.23 -7.61 1.68
CA GLU A 77 25.63 -8.95 1.67
C GLU A 77 24.56 -9.12 0.58
N ILE A 78 24.03 -8.01 0.04
CA ILE A 78 22.95 -8.06 -0.94
C ILE A 78 23.56 -8.18 -2.35
N GLU A 79 23.55 -9.39 -2.88
CA GLU A 79 23.88 -9.64 -4.29
C GLU A 79 22.62 -9.47 -5.15
N PHE A 80 22.70 -8.61 -6.17
CA PHE A 80 21.65 -8.45 -7.16
C PHE A 80 22.21 -8.45 -8.57
N ASP A 81 21.45 -8.99 -9.54
CA ASP A 81 21.79 -8.91 -10.95
C ASP A 81 21.27 -7.58 -11.53
N PRO A 82 22.16 -6.70 -12.06
CA PRO A 82 21.73 -5.45 -12.69
C PRO A 82 20.75 -5.68 -13.86
N ALA A 83 20.85 -6.81 -14.58
CA ALA A 83 19.94 -7.11 -15.68
C ALA A 83 18.52 -7.45 -15.19
N ASP A 84 18.38 -7.99 -13.98
CA ASP A 84 17.07 -8.22 -13.36
C ASP A 84 16.51 -6.95 -12.74
N LEU A 85 17.36 -6.05 -12.25
CA LEU A 85 16.96 -4.73 -11.79
C LEU A 85 16.39 -3.88 -12.94
N ASP A 86 17.01 -3.93 -14.12
CA ASP A 86 16.53 -3.25 -15.32
C ASP A 86 15.11 -3.69 -15.72
N LYS A 87 14.80 -4.98 -15.59
CA LYS A 87 13.43 -5.49 -15.85
C LYS A 87 12.42 -4.94 -14.85
N LYS A 88 12.86 -4.58 -13.64
CA LYS A 88 12.02 -4.02 -12.57
C LYS A 88 11.96 -2.48 -12.61
N ARG A 89 12.73 -1.80 -13.46
CA ARG A 89 12.71 -0.33 -13.60
C ARG A 89 11.30 0.27 -13.80
N PRO A 90 10.44 -0.24 -14.70
CA PRO A 90 9.07 0.28 -14.85
C PRO A 90 8.21 0.11 -13.60
N ARG A 91 8.53 -0.88 -12.76
CA ARG A 91 7.85 -1.08 -11.48
C ARG A 91 8.33 -0.08 -10.44
N TYR A 92 9.62 0.24 -10.44
CA TYR A 92 10.19 1.25 -9.56
C TYR A 92 9.68 2.66 -9.90
N GLU A 93 9.49 2.96 -11.19
CA GLU A 93 8.81 4.18 -11.65
C GLU A 93 7.48 4.43 -10.92
N PHE A 94 6.64 3.39 -10.84
CA PHE A 94 5.36 3.46 -10.12
C PHE A 94 5.55 3.68 -8.62
N VAL A 95 6.50 2.98 -8.00
CA VAL A 95 6.80 3.10 -6.56
C VAL A 95 7.26 4.52 -6.23
N LEU A 96 8.18 5.08 -7.03
CA LEU A 96 8.68 6.43 -6.85
C LEU A 96 7.57 7.46 -7.05
N SER A 97 6.77 7.32 -8.11
CA SER A 97 5.61 8.19 -8.36
C SER A 97 4.64 8.20 -7.17
N LYS A 98 4.32 7.01 -6.62
CA LYS A 98 3.44 6.89 -5.45
C LYS A 98 4.05 7.49 -4.19
N HIS A 99 5.35 7.34 -3.97
CA HIS A 99 6.03 8.00 -2.85
C HIS A 99 5.84 9.51 -2.92
N LEU A 100 6.10 10.11 -4.09
CA LEU A 100 6.00 11.55 -4.30
C LEU A 100 4.55 12.05 -4.12
N GLU A 101 3.57 11.32 -4.67
CA GLU A 101 2.14 11.58 -4.45
C GLU A 101 1.79 11.57 -2.96
N SER A 102 2.19 10.53 -2.23
CA SER A 102 1.88 10.40 -0.80
C SER A 102 2.51 11.50 0.05
N LEU A 103 3.73 11.94 -0.24
CA LEU A 103 4.36 13.05 0.49
C LEU A 103 3.65 14.38 0.26
N LEU A 104 3.25 14.65 -0.98
CA LEU A 104 2.51 15.86 -1.29
C LEU A 104 1.14 15.84 -0.60
N GLU A 105 0.44 14.70 -0.65
CA GLU A 105 -0.86 14.49 0.00
C GLU A 105 -0.77 14.63 1.52
N GLU A 106 0.27 14.06 2.15
CA GLU A 106 0.51 14.20 3.59
C GLU A 106 0.72 15.67 3.99
N GLY A 107 1.48 16.43 3.21
CA GLY A 107 1.64 17.87 3.41
C GLY A 107 0.32 18.64 3.35
N ARG A 108 -0.56 18.28 2.41
CA ARG A 108 -1.89 18.89 2.27
C ARG A 108 -2.81 18.53 3.43
N PHE A 109 -2.85 17.26 3.80
CA PHE A 109 -3.67 16.75 4.89
C PHE A 109 -3.32 17.41 6.22
N ASP A 110 -2.02 17.56 6.49
CA ASP A 110 -1.52 18.23 7.68
C ASP A 110 -1.88 19.72 7.68
N ALA A 111 -1.75 20.41 6.54
CA ALA A 111 -2.17 21.80 6.42
C ALA A 111 -3.68 22.00 6.70
N ARG A 112 -4.54 21.10 6.20
CA ARG A 112 -5.99 21.12 6.50
C ARG A 112 -6.27 20.88 7.98
N SER A 113 -5.53 19.95 8.58
CA SER A 113 -5.65 19.59 10.00
C SER A 113 -5.01 20.62 10.94
N LYS A 114 -4.30 21.62 10.39
CA LYS A 114 -3.45 22.60 11.13
C LYS A 114 -2.39 21.91 12.00
N GLU A 115 -1.96 20.72 11.58
CA GLU A 115 -0.88 19.96 12.19
C GLU A 115 0.36 20.08 11.31
N ARG A 116 1.53 19.76 11.86
CA ARG A 116 2.79 19.71 11.11
C ARG A 116 3.56 18.49 11.55
N SER A 117 3.60 17.49 10.68
CA SER A 117 4.44 16.32 10.81
C SER A 117 5.83 16.55 10.21
N GLU A 118 6.76 15.67 10.56
CA GLU A 118 8.07 15.61 9.92
C GLU A 118 7.95 14.88 8.57
N ALA A 119 8.63 15.39 7.54
CA ALA A 119 8.64 14.76 6.23
C ALA A 119 9.30 13.37 6.29
N LYS A 120 8.57 12.36 5.80
CA LYS A 120 9.01 10.96 5.84
C LYS A 120 9.88 10.63 4.64
N ALA A 121 11.19 10.54 4.83
CA ALA A 121 12.12 10.13 3.76
C ALA A 121 11.96 8.66 3.34
N VAL A 122 11.39 7.81 4.20
CA VAL A 122 11.07 6.41 3.90
C VAL A 122 9.57 6.24 4.00
N LEU A 123 8.97 5.74 2.93
CA LEU A 123 7.55 5.40 2.88
C LEU A 123 7.36 3.97 2.40
N ARG A 124 6.42 3.26 3.03
CA ARG A 124 6.04 1.93 2.59
C ARG A 124 4.91 2.02 1.57
N ILE A 125 5.21 1.61 0.34
CA ILE A 125 4.26 1.64 -0.77
C ILE A 125 3.65 0.27 -0.96
N GLN A 126 2.33 0.18 -0.80
CA GLN A 126 1.57 -1.05 -1.06
C GLN A 126 1.41 -1.27 -2.57
N MET A 127 1.67 -2.48 -3.02
CA MET A 127 1.49 -2.91 -4.41
C MET A 127 0.52 -4.10 -4.49
N LEU A 128 0.11 -4.43 -5.72
CA LEU A 128 -0.76 -5.58 -6.02
C LEU A 128 -0.23 -6.94 -5.52
N ARG A 129 1.08 -7.06 -5.26
CA ARG A 129 1.74 -8.30 -4.87
C ARG A 129 2.75 -8.07 -3.74
N GLY A 130 2.28 -7.45 -2.66
CA GLY A 130 3.07 -7.13 -1.48
C GLY A 130 3.42 -5.64 -1.40
N SER A 131 4.39 -5.27 -0.58
CA SER A 131 4.79 -3.87 -0.38
C SER A 131 6.30 -3.71 -0.57
N VAL A 132 6.75 -2.48 -0.75
CA VAL A 132 8.18 -2.14 -0.70
C VAL A 132 8.37 -0.85 0.07
N GLU A 133 9.45 -0.78 0.82
CA GLU A 133 9.92 0.50 1.35
C GLU A 133 10.60 1.27 0.22
N SER A 134 10.09 2.46 -0.04
CA SER A 134 10.69 3.43 -0.94
C SER A 134 11.42 4.47 -0.12
N TYR A 135 12.63 4.80 -0.53
CA TYR A 135 13.41 5.89 0.05
C TYR A 135 13.57 6.98 -0.99
N ILE A 136 13.47 8.24 -0.56
CA ILE A 136 13.96 9.39 -1.32
C ILE A 136 14.82 10.27 -0.41
N PRO A 137 15.75 11.05 -0.96
CA PRO A 137 16.58 11.94 -0.16
C PRO A 137 15.74 12.97 0.62
N PHE A 138 16.13 13.23 1.87
CA PHE A 138 15.34 14.03 2.82
C PHE A 138 15.09 15.48 2.38
N ALA A 139 16.02 16.08 1.63
CA ALA A 139 15.88 17.46 1.17
C ALA A 139 14.72 17.60 0.19
N GLU A 140 14.65 16.69 -0.79
CA GLU A 140 13.57 16.59 -1.77
C GLU A 140 12.24 16.20 -1.10
N ALA A 141 12.26 15.26 -0.14
CA ALA A 141 11.07 14.86 0.62
C ALA A 141 10.47 16.03 1.42
N SER A 142 11.32 16.75 2.14
CA SER A 142 10.92 17.90 2.97
C SER A 142 10.30 19.00 2.12
N ARG A 143 10.90 19.28 0.95
CA ARG A 143 10.39 20.33 0.07
C ARG A 143 9.05 19.96 -0.55
N LEU A 144 8.86 18.70 -0.97
CA LEU A 144 7.56 18.23 -1.48
C LEU A 144 6.46 18.32 -0.43
N TYR A 145 6.76 17.96 0.81
CA TYR A 145 5.83 18.10 1.93
C TYR A 145 5.45 19.57 2.19
N GLU A 146 6.43 20.49 2.14
CA GLU A 146 6.17 21.93 2.25
C GLU A 146 5.32 22.47 1.10
N ILE A 147 5.60 22.04 -0.14
CA ILE A 147 4.78 22.41 -1.31
C ILE A 147 3.33 21.95 -1.12
N GLY A 148 3.11 20.77 -0.54
CA GLY A 148 1.79 20.27 -0.21
C GLY A 148 1.07 21.20 0.78
N GLN A 149 1.75 21.67 1.82
CA GLN A 149 1.16 22.63 2.75
C GLN A 149 0.88 23.99 2.10
N GLU A 150 1.82 24.50 1.30
CA GLU A 150 1.69 25.77 0.60
C GLU A 150 0.48 25.75 -0.36
N LEU A 151 0.15 24.60 -0.96
CA LEU A 151 -0.96 24.46 -1.90
C LEU A 151 -2.34 24.70 -1.27
N GLU A 152 -2.51 24.40 0.02
CA GLU A 152 -3.75 24.66 0.76
C GLU A 152 -3.82 26.11 1.29
N THR A 153 -2.76 26.92 1.10
CA THR A 153 -2.80 28.33 1.50
C THR A 153 -3.51 29.20 0.44
N PRO A 154 -4.40 30.13 0.84
CA PRO A 154 -5.16 30.97 -0.12
C PRO A 154 -4.30 31.87 -1.02
N THR A 155 -3.04 32.09 -0.65
CA THR A 155 -2.09 32.94 -1.40
C THR A 155 -1.13 32.12 -2.27
N ALA A 156 -1.36 30.82 -2.40
CA ALA A 156 -0.47 29.92 -3.14
C ALA A 156 -0.34 30.32 -4.61
N SER A 157 0.90 30.42 -5.08
CA SER A 157 1.18 30.58 -6.50
C SER A 157 1.35 29.21 -7.13
N ILE A 158 0.22 28.61 -7.56
CA ILE A 158 0.16 27.26 -8.13
C ILE A 158 1.19 27.08 -9.27
N GLU A 159 1.37 28.10 -10.13
CA GLU A 159 2.37 28.05 -11.21
C GLU A 159 3.82 27.91 -10.70
N LYS A 160 4.17 28.58 -9.61
CA LYS A 160 5.51 28.49 -9.01
C LYS A 160 5.74 27.14 -8.36
N LEU A 161 4.75 26.70 -7.56
CA LEU A 161 4.78 25.39 -6.90
C LEU A 161 4.85 24.26 -7.93
N SER A 162 4.07 24.37 -9.02
CA SER A 162 4.11 23.41 -10.13
C SER A 162 5.48 23.32 -10.78
N LYS A 163 6.11 24.46 -11.05
CA LYS A 163 7.47 24.49 -11.60
C LYS A 163 8.48 23.85 -10.66
N GLU A 164 8.39 24.14 -9.37
CA GLU A 164 9.29 23.59 -8.36
C GLU A 164 9.10 22.07 -8.18
N THR A 165 7.85 21.60 -8.10
CA THR A 165 7.53 20.17 -8.08
C THR A 165 8.08 19.47 -9.32
N THR A 166 7.92 20.07 -10.50
CA THR A 166 8.48 19.53 -11.76
C THR A 166 9.99 19.41 -11.68
N GLU A 167 10.69 20.42 -11.18
CA GLU A 167 12.14 20.39 -11.06
C GLU A 167 12.62 19.29 -10.09
N ILE A 168 11.94 19.10 -8.95
CA ILE A 168 12.27 18.04 -7.98
C ILE A 168 12.03 16.65 -8.60
N VAL A 169 10.88 16.47 -9.27
CA VAL A 169 10.53 15.21 -9.95
C VAL A 169 11.56 14.90 -11.04
N ASP A 170 11.89 15.86 -11.90
CA ASP A 170 12.89 15.68 -12.96
C ASP A 170 14.26 15.31 -12.38
N GLN A 171 14.68 15.95 -11.28
CA GLN A 171 15.96 15.64 -10.62
C GLN A 171 15.98 14.22 -10.06
N LEU A 172 14.92 13.78 -9.37
CA LEU A 172 14.85 12.44 -8.78
C LEU A 172 14.81 11.34 -9.86
N PHE A 173 13.99 11.52 -10.89
CA PHE A 173 13.91 10.56 -11.99
C PHE A 173 15.20 10.53 -12.83
N SER A 174 15.85 11.68 -13.02
CA SER A 174 17.16 11.74 -13.68
C SER A 174 18.25 11.01 -12.88
N LYS A 175 18.24 11.04 -11.55
CA LYS A 175 19.18 10.29 -10.71
C LYS A 175 19.01 8.78 -10.87
N VAL A 176 17.79 8.31 -11.09
CA VAL A 176 17.47 6.89 -11.24
C VAL A 176 17.58 6.42 -12.71
N GLY A 177 17.71 7.35 -13.66
CA GLY A 177 17.78 7.05 -15.08
C GLY A 177 16.46 6.51 -15.64
N ILE A 178 15.32 7.00 -15.12
CA ILE A 178 13.97 6.65 -15.60
C ILE A 178 13.33 7.89 -16.22
N GLU A 179 12.54 7.73 -17.28
CA GLU A 179 11.77 8.83 -17.86
C GLU A 179 10.60 9.23 -16.96
N VAL A 180 10.39 10.53 -16.77
CA VAL A 180 9.29 11.03 -15.96
C VAL A 180 7.94 10.70 -16.62
N PRO A 181 6.97 10.10 -15.90
CA PRO A 181 5.65 9.82 -16.44
C PRO A 181 4.96 11.13 -16.87
N LYS A 182 4.43 11.15 -18.09
CA LYS A 182 3.73 12.33 -18.62
C LYS A 182 2.51 12.67 -17.76
N GLY A 183 2.47 13.89 -17.25
CA GLY A 183 1.34 14.37 -16.44
C GLY A 183 1.37 13.94 -14.98
N LEU A 184 2.45 13.33 -14.48
CA LEU A 184 2.58 12.99 -13.05
C LEU A 184 2.39 14.23 -12.17
N VAL A 185 3.15 15.29 -12.45
CA VAL A 185 3.08 16.55 -11.69
C VAL A 185 1.70 17.17 -11.76
N ASP A 186 1.08 17.15 -12.95
CA ASP A 186 -0.27 17.68 -13.13
C ASP A 186 -1.31 16.86 -12.36
N SER A 187 -1.20 15.53 -12.35
CA SER A 187 -2.04 14.63 -11.55
C SER A 187 -1.87 14.87 -10.04
N MET A 188 -0.62 15.00 -9.58
CA MET A 188 -0.28 15.29 -8.19
C MET A 188 -0.91 16.62 -7.72
N LEU A 189 -0.89 17.63 -8.59
CA LEU A 189 -1.43 18.96 -8.31
C LEU A 189 -2.93 19.09 -8.62
N SER A 190 -3.52 18.24 -9.45
CA SER A 190 -4.94 18.27 -9.81
C SER A 190 -5.83 17.56 -8.80
N MET A 191 -5.30 16.61 -8.02
CA MET A 191 -6.01 16.02 -6.86
C MET A 191 -6.39 17.08 -5.80
N THR A 192 -5.93 18.32 -5.99
CA THR A 192 -6.31 19.53 -5.26
C THR A 192 -7.78 19.92 -5.42
N GLN A 193 -8.43 19.54 -6.52
CA GLN A 193 -9.80 19.99 -6.80
C GLN A 193 -10.86 19.01 -6.29
N SER A 194 -10.64 17.70 -6.41
CA SER A 194 -11.70 16.70 -6.17
C SER A 194 -12.02 16.42 -4.71
N ILE A 195 -11.13 16.72 -3.76
CA ILE A 195 -11.36 16.46 -2.32
C ILE A 195 -12.08 17.64 -1.65
N THR A 196 -11.85 18.87 -2.12
CA THR A 196 -12.52 20.06 -1.58
C THR A 196 -14.02 20.04 -1.86
N ASP A 197 -14.47 19.47 -2.98
CA ASP A 197 -15.89 19.38 -3.33
C ASP A 197 -16.69 18.37 -2.47
N LEU A 198 -16.03 17.55 -1.63
CA LEU A 198 -16.70 16.59 -0.74
C LEU A 198 -16.86 17.10 0.70
N ASP A 199 -16.02 18.05 1.12
CA ASP A 199 -16.10 18.69 2.45
C ASP A 199 -17.13 19.86 2.47
N ASP A 200 -17.54 20.36 1.29
CA ASP A 200 -18.63 21.36 1.15
C ASP A 200 -20.05 20.73 1.14
N LEU A 201 -20.19 19.43 1.43
CA LEU A 201 -21.49 18.75 1.52
C LEU A 201 -22.13 18.77 2.91
N ASP A 202 -21.50 19.41 3.89
CA ASP A 202 -22.08 19.62 5.24
C ASP A 202 -23.11 20.76 5.31
N ASP A 203 -23.33 21.51 4.21
CA ASP A 203 -24.37 22.56 4.09
C ASP A 203 -25.64 22.05 3.34
N LEU A 204 -26.08 20.81 3.61
CA LEU A 204 -27.35 20.25 3.09
C LEU A 204 -28.51 20.31 4.08
N ASP A 205 -28.56 21.34 4.93
CA ASP A 205 -29.72 21.61 5.80
C ASP A 205 -30.87 22.37 5.08
N ASP A 206 -30.72 22.72 3.80
CA ASP A 206 -31.73 23.47 3.02
C ASP A 206 -32.31 22.67 1.81
N LEU A 207 -32.60 21.37 2.00
CA LEU A 207 -33.36 20.58 1.04
C LEU A 207 -34.78 20.25 1.55
N ASP A 208 -35.53 21.26 1.99
CA ASP A 208 -36.96 21.12 2.33
C ASP A 208 -37.91 21.46 1.16
N ASP A 209 -37.40 21.90 -0.01
CA ASP A 209 -38.25 22.39 -1.11
C ASP A 209 -37.86 21.86 -2.51
N LEU A 210 -37.57 20.56 -2.66
CA LEU A 210 -37.50 19.94 -3.99
C LEU A 210 -38.62 18.92 -4.20
N ASP A 211 -39.48 19.28 -5.14
CA ASP A 211 -40.77 18.70 -5.46
C ASP A 211 -40.80 17.17 -5.66
N ASN A 212 -41.89 16.64 -5.12
CA ASN A 212 -42.43 15.30 -5.04
C ASN A 212 -42.78 14.64 -6.39
N ASP A 213 -41.80 14.37 -7.28
CA ASP A 213 -42.10 13.65 -8.54
C ASP A 213 -41.17 12.47 -8.87
N ALA A 214 -40.20 12.11 -8.01
CA ALA A 214 -39.27 11.00 -8.27
C ALA A 214 -39.50 9.73 -7.40
N VAL A 215 -40.57 9.67 -6.61
CA VAL A 215 -40.85 8.54 -5.68
C VAL A 215 -41.89 7.54 -6.23
N GLN A 216 -42.42 7.74 -7.45
CA GLN A 216 -43.46 6.85 -8.00
C GLN A 216 -42.97 5.62 -8.79
N LEU A 217 -41.66 5.33 -8.87
CA LEU A 217 -41.16 4.19 -9.68
C LEU A 217 -40.56 3.01 -8.88
N LEU A 218 -40.63 3.01 -7.55
CA LEU A 218 -40.15 1.88 -6.73
C LEU A 218 -41.25 1.14 -5.95
N GLU A 219 -42.52 1.54 -6.11
CA GLU A 219 -43.64 0.96 -5.38
C GLU A 219 -44.49 0.02 -6.25
N GLU A 220 -43.86 -1.00 -6.83
CA GLU A 220 -44.62 -2.14 -7.34
C GLU A 220 -43.81 -3.45 -7.26
N LEU A 221 -43.61 -3.93 -6.04
CA LEU A 221 -43.47 -5.37 -5.79
C LEU A 221 -44.42 -5.77 -4.66
N PRO A 222 -45.39 -6.67 -4.91
CA PRO A 222 -46.37 -7.08 -3.91
C PRO A 222 -45.73 -7.95 -2.83
N ALA A 223 -45.92 -7.57 -1.57
CA ALA A 223 -45.58 -8.41 -0.42
C ALA A 223 -46.62 -9.53 -0.23
N PRO A 224 -46.21 -10.73 0.24
CA PRO A 224 -47.13 -11.83 0.55
C PRO A 224 -47.90 -11.57 1.85
N ASP A 225 -49.19 -11.90 1.83
CA ASP A 225 -50.16 -11.73 2.91
C ASP A 225 -49.74 -12.43 4.21
N ILE A 226 -49.71 -11.69 5.32
CA ILE A 226 -49.82 -12.27 6.67
C ILE A 226 -50.98 -11.58 7.36
N ASP A 227 -52.12 -12.27 7.33
CA ASP A 227 -53.32 -11.95 8.07
C ASP A 227 -53.10 -12.11 9.58
N SER A 228 -53.36 -11.00 10.28
CA SER A 228 -54.39 -10.84 11.32
C SER A 228 -54.35 -11.63 12.63
N GLU A 229 -54.83 -10.89 13.64
CA GLU A 229 -55.35 -11.28 14.95
C GLU A 229 -54.33 -11.56 16.07
N SER A 230 -54.56 -11.21 17.34
CA SER A 230 -55.63 -10.48 18.04
C SER A 230 -55.32 -10.66 19.53
N GLY A 231 -55.44 -9.60 20.32
CA GLY A 231 -55.54 -9.67 21.78
C GLY A 231 -54.24 -10.04 22.50
N ALA A 232 -54.05 -9.87 23.81
CA ALA A 232 -54.88 -9.38 24.89
C ALA A 232 -54.13 -9.83 26.16
N ASN A 233 -53.87 -8.89 27.07
CA ASN A 233 -53.85 -9.06 28.53
C ASN A 233 -52.56 -9.53 29.25
N ASP A 234 -52.19 -8.68 30.21
CA ASP A 234 -51.94 -9.00 31.62
C ASP A 234 -50.68 -9.73 32.11
N SER A 235 -49.90 -8.91 32.85
CA SER A 235 -49.58 -9.08 34.27
C SER A 235 -48.21 -9.65 34.67
N LYS A 236 -47.61 -8.85 35.57
CA LYS A 236 -46.78 -9.20 36.73
C LYS A 236 -45.39 -9.81 36.51
N ILE A 237 -44.42 -8.89 36.53
CA ILE A 237 -43.30 -8.84 37.49
C ILE A 237 -43.40 -9.85 38.65
N ASN A 238 -42.39 -10.69 38.74
CA ASN A 238 -41.87 -11.27 39.98
C ASN A 238 -40.35 -11.17 39.94
#